data_AF-A0A5B7C9B7-F1
#
_entry.id   AF-A0A5B7C9B7-F1
#
_cell.length_a   1.000
_cell.length_b   1.000
_cell.length_c   1.000
_cell.angle_alpha   90.00
_cell.angle_beta   90.00
_cell.angle_gamma   90.00
#
_symmetry.space_group_name_H-M   'P 1'
#
loop_
_entity.id
_entity.type
_entity.pdbx_description
1 polymer ?
#
loop_
_entity_poly.entity_id
_entity_poly.type
_entity_poly.pdbx_seq_one_letter_code
_entity_poly.pdbx_strand_id
1 'polypeptide(L)'
;HGMIIDNEINATIVKPLKQGVKLHAIIDACHSGTILDLVHVYNVKADRWVDNKPPSGRDKGTCGGLAISISACADDQMAADTNAFTGKEMAGALTSIFINAIKTTPQITYGHLLRVMQQQIDAANTAGCLNARILNRIFRRKFIQEAQLSSSEAFDVHSRFFEL
;
A
#
# COMPACT_ATOMS: atom_id res chain seq x y z
N HIS A 1 -19.27 13.43 -6.64
CA HIS A 1 -18.19 12.42 -6.65
C HIS A 1 -18.23 11.69 -5.33
N GLY A 2 -18.73 10.45 -5.32
CA GLY A 2 -18.91 9.67 -4.10
C GLY A 2 -17.56 9.20 -3.59
N MET A 3 -17.06 9.82 -2.52
CA MET A 3 -16.10 9.16 -1.65
C MET A 3 -16.87 8.04 -0.96
N ILE A 4 -16.51 6.78 -1.20
CA ILE A 4 -16.73 5.79 -0.14
C ILE A 4 -15.90 6.32 1.02
N ILE A 5 -16.57 6.71 2.09
CA ILE A 5 -15.95 7.42 3.20
C ILE A 5 -15.04 6.39 3.86
N ASP A 6 -13.71 6.59 3.92
CA ASP A 6 -12.75 5.65 4.55
C ASP A 6 -13.25 5.13 5.92
N ASN A 7 -13.96 5.98 6.66
CA ASN A 7 -14.63 5.62 7.92
C ASN A 7 -15.70 4.51 7.78
N GLU A 8 -16.49 4.50 6.71
CA GLU A 8 -17.50 3.46 6.45
C GLU A 8 -16.83 2.12 6.13
N ILE A 9 -15.74 2.13 5.37
CA ILE A 9 -14.95 0.92 5.10
C ILE A 9 -14.38 0.39 6.41
N ASN A 10 -13.69 1.23 7.19
CA ASN A 10 -13.14 0.84 8.48
C ASN A 10 -14.24 0.28 9.41
N ALA A 11 -15.38 0.97 9.54
CA ALA A 11 -16.49 0.54 10.39
C ALA A 11 -17.08 -0.82 9.96
N THR A 12 -17.04 -1.13 8.67
CA THR A 12 -17.64 -2.34 8.10
C THR A 12 -16.70 -3.54 8.16
N ILE A 13 -15.40 -3.37 7.85
CA ILE A 13 -14.48 -4.53 7.70
C ILE A 13 -13.29 -4.54 8.67
N VAL A 14 -12.93 -3.40 9.28
CA VAL A 14 -11.80 -3.32 10.23
C VAL A 14 -12.31 -3.41 11.67
N LYS A 15 -13.23 -2.52 12.05
CA LYS A 15 -13.75 -2.42 13.40
C LYS A 15 -14.33 -3.75 13.92
N PRO A 16 -15.07 -4.56 13.13
CA PRO A 16 -15.67 -5.79 13.65
C PRO A 16 -14.69 -6.94 13.92
N LEU A 17 -13.44 -6.84 13.46
CA LEU A 17 -12.46 -7.93 13.55
C LEU A 17 -12.24 -8.35 15.01
N LYS A 18 -12.60 -9.59 15.33
CA LYS A 18 -12.50 -10.17 16.66
C LYS A 18 -11.13 -10.77 16.91
N GLN A 19 -10.82 -11.01 18.18
CA GLN A 19 -9.61 -11.71 18.58
C GLN A 19 -9.41 -13.01 17.78
N GLY A 20 -8.18 -13.22 17.29
CA GLY A 20 -7.82 -14.37 16.46
C GLY A 20 -8.14 -14.20 14.96
N VAL A 21 -8.87 -13.16 14.56
CA VAL A 21 -9.13 -12.85 13.15
C VAL A 21 -8.05 -11.93 12.61
N LYS A 22 -7.54 -12.26 11.42
CA LYS A 22 -6.56 -11.47 10.66
C LYS A 22 -7.18 -11.05 9.33
N LEU A 23 -7.12 -9.76 9.01
CA LEU A 23 -7.49 -9.18 7.73
C LEU A 23 -6.21 -8.70 7.04
N HIS A 24 -5.95 -9.21 5.84
CA HIS A 24 -4.99 -8.61 4.91
C HIS A 24 -5.74 -7.91 3.79
N ALA A 25 -5.43 -6.64 3.58
CA ALA A 25 -5.94 -5.86 2.47
C ALA A 25 -4.80 -5.50 1.52
N ILE A 26 -5.00 -5.78 0.24
CA ILE A 26 -4.10 -5.35 -0.84
C ILE A 26 -4.85 -4.31 -1.66
N ILE A 27 -4.34 -3.08 -1.68
CA ILE A 27 -5.08 -1.92 -2.16
C ILE A 27 -4.32 -1.27 -3.33
N ASP A 28 -4.91 -1.39 -4.51
CA ASP A 28 -4.35 -0.92 -5.77
C ASP A 28 -5.13 0.30 -6.28
N ALA A 29 -4.96 1.43 -5.60
CA ALA A 29 -5.66 2.67 -5.94
C ALA A 29 -4.78 3.92 -5.73
N CYS A 30 -4.88 4.88 -6.64
CA CYS A 30 -4.20 6.18 -6.50
C CYS A 30 -4.85 6.98 -5.36
N HIS A 31 -4.04 7.52 -4.45
CA HIS A 31 -4.49 8.23 -3.22
C HIS A 31 -5.15 7.35 -2.14
N SER A 32 -4.72 6.09 -2.02
CA SER A 32 -5.40 5.07 -1.20
C SER A 32 -4.76 4.69 0.13
N GLY A 33 -3.62 5.31 0.50
CA GLY A 33 -2.88 4.95 1.72
C GLY A 33 -3.70 5.00 3.02
N THR A 34 -4.84 5.70 3.00
CA THR A 34 -5.76 5.88 4.13
C THR A 34 -7.06 5.09 4.03
N ILE A 35 -7.29 4.27 2.99
CA ILE A 35 -8.60 3.63 2.74
C ILE A 35 -9.13 2.82 3.94
N LEU A 36 -8.24 2.15 4.67
CA LEU A 36 -8.60 1.40 5.88
C LEU A 36 -8.40 2.16 7.18
N ASP A 37 -7.84 3.36 7.11
CA ASP A 37 -7.78 4.28 8.24
C ASP A 37 -7.02 3.67 9.44
N LEU A 38 -6.00 2.84 9.13
CA LEU A 38 -5.22 2.09 10.11
C LEU A 38 -4.28 3.03 10.88
N VAL A 39 -4.16 2.77 12.18
CA VAL A 39 -3.54 3.69 13.14
C VAL A 39 -2.01 3.64 13.18
N HIS A 40 -1.38 2.68 12.49
CA HIS A 40 0.06 2.64 12.31
C HIS A 40 0.43 2.56 10.83
N VAL A 41 1.42 3.35 10.41
CA VAL A 41 2.05 3.26 9.08
C VAL A 41 3.52 2.93 9.25
N TYR A 42 4.04 1.98 8.49
CA TYR A 42 5.43 1.59 8.56
C TYR A 42 6.29 2.54 7.73
N ASN A 43 7.25 3.20 8.37
CA ASN A 43 8.25 3.99 7.68
C ASN A 43 9.46 3.12 7.37
N VAL A 44 9.60 2.73 6.11
CA VAL A 44 10.70 1.87 5.63
C VAL A 44 12.07 2.54 5.81
N LYS A 45 12.17 3.86 5.63
CA LYS A 45 13.43 4.60 5.74
C LYS A 45 13.92 4.71 7.18
N ALA A 46 13.00 4.87 8.12
CA ALA A 46 13.29 4.96 9.54
C ALA A 46 13.19 3.61 10.27
N ASP A 47 12.88 2.54 9.54
CA ASP A 47 12.68 1.17 10.02
C ASP A 47 11.81 1.08 11.28
N ARG A 48 10.69 1.82 11.29
CA ARG A 48 9.80 1.91 12.47
C ARG A 48 8.36 2.22 12.10
N TRP A 49 7.45 1.82 12.97
CA TRP A 49 6.06 2.26 12.93
C TRP A 49 5.93 3.73 13.33
N VAL A 50 5.07 4.44 12.62
CA VAL A 50 4.68 5.83 12.88
C VAL A 50 3.20 5.87 13.21
N ASP A 51 2.83 6.68 14.20
CA ASP A 51 1.44 6.90 14.57
C ASP A 51 0.70 7.62 13.44
N ASN A 52 -0.43 7.05 13.03
CA ASN A 52 -1.31 7.55 12.00
C ASN A 52 -2.74 7.78 12.54
N LYS A 53 -2.88 7.94 13.86
CA LYS A 53 -4.18 8.27 14.47
C LYS A 53 -4.67 9.64 13.98
N PRO A 54 -5.97 9.77 13.68
CA PRO A 54 -6.53 11.05 13.31
C PRO A 54 -6.46 12.03 14.50
N PRO A 55 -6.23 13.33 14.26
CA PRO A 55 -6.24 14.35 15.32
C PRO A 55 -7.56 14.43 16.10
N SER A 56 -8.65 13.91 15.52
CA SER A 56 -9.97 13.85 16.17
C SER A 56 -10.05 12.85 17.33
N GLY A 57 -9.05 11.98 17.50
CA GLY A 57 -9.04 10.97 18.57
C GLY A 57 -10.11 9.88 18.42
N ARG A 58 -10.79 9.81 17.28
CA ARG A 58 -11.76 8.74 16.99
C ARG A 58 -11.05 7.40 16.97
N ASP A 59 -11.59 6.43 17.71
CA ASP A 59 -11.10 5.06 17.67
C ASP A 59 -11.35 4.43 16.29
N LYS A 60 -10.25 4.07 15.62
CA LYS A 60 -10.19 3.41 14.31
C LYS A 60 -9.53 2.02 14.40
N GLY A 61 -9.44 1.48 15.61
CA GLY A 61 -8.91 0.15 15.88
C GLY A 61 -9.88 -0.98 15.55
N THR A 62 -9.49 -2.18 15.92
CA THR A 62 -10.26 -3.42 15.74
C THR A 62 -10.91 -3.85 17.07
N CYS A 63 -11.85 -4.79 17.02
CA CYS A 63 -12.38 -5.47 18.21
C CYS A 63 -11.45 -6.61 18.69
N GLY A 64 -10.14 -6.38 18.71
CA GLY A 64 -9.10 -7.34 19.13
C GLY A 64 -8.51 -8.21 18.02
N GLY A 65 -9.01 -8.10 16.79
CA GLY A 65 -8.38 -8.71 15.61
C GLY A 65 -7.21 -7.90 15.05
N LEU A 66 -6.59 -8.40 14.00
CA LEU A 66 -5.45 -7.77 13.32
C LEU A 66 -5.85 -7.33 11.91
N ALA A 67 -5.71 -6.06 11.61
CA ALA A 67 -5.79 -5.55 10.23
C ALA A 67 -4.41 -5.14 9.74
N ILE A 68 -4.04 -5.59 8.54
CA ILE A 68 -2.82 -5.21 7.85
C ILE A 68 -3.18 -4.84 6.42
N SER A 69 -2.64 -3.71 5.94
CA SER A 69 -2.84 -3.23 4.59
C SER A 69 -1.51 -3.05 3.88
N ILE A 70 -1.45 -3.48 2.62
CA ILE A 70 -0.37 -3.13 1.68
C ILE A 70 -1.01 -2.32 0.55
N SER A 71 -0.58 -1.08 0.37
CA SER A 71 -1.17 -0.13 -0.57
C SER A 71 -0.13 0.59 -1.41
N ALA A 72 -0.56 1.13 -2.56
CA ALA A 72 0.26 1.98 -3.40
C ALA A 72 0.18 3.44 -2.91
N CYS A 73 1.31 4.05 -2.55
CA CYS A 73 1.40 5.47 -2.24
C CYS A 73 1.97 6.22 -3.44
N ALA A 74 1.25 7.23 -3.95
CA ALA A 74 1.76 8.12 -5.00
C ALA A 74 2.36 9.38 -4.37
N ASP A 75 3.50 9.87 -4.87
CA ASP A 75 4.07 11.14 -4.43
C ASP A 75 3.22 12.34 -4.91
N ASP A 76 2.91 13.25 -3.99
CA ASP A 76 2.04 14.43 -4.19
C ASP A 76 2.56 15.48 -5.20
N GLN A 77 3.74 15.29 -5.80
CA GLN A 77 4.36 16.29 -6.69
C GLN A 77 3.74 16.38 -8.10
N MET A 78 2.73 15.57 -8.45
CA MET A 78 2.13 15.59 -9.81
C MET A 78 0.61 15.86 -9.85
N ALA A 79 -0.01 16.22 -8.73
CA ALA A 79 -1.45 16.49 -8.67
C ALA A 79 -1.89 17.77 -9.41
N ALA A 80 -0.95 18.68 -9.74
CA ALA A 80 -1.29 19.97 -10.34
C ALA A 80 -1.60 19.92 -11.85
N ASP A 81 -1.17 18.89 -12.59
CA ASP A 81 -1.12 18.94 -14.06
C ASP A 81 -1.87 17.81 -14.80
N THR A 82 -2.94 17.24 -14.22
CA THR A 82 -3.56 16.03 -14.80
C THR A 82 -5.09 16.06 -14.92
N ASN A 83 -5.61 16.89 -15.83
CA ASN A 83 -6.96 16.76 -16.40
C ASN A 83 -7.01 15.83 -17.64
N ALA A 84 -6.00 14.98 -17.85
CA ALA A 84 -5.94 14.10 -19.00
C ALA A 84 -5.37 12.73 -18.58
N PHE A 85 -6.12 11.67 -18.88
CA PHE A 85 -5.85 10.24 -18.66
C PHE A 85 -6.46 9.62 -17.39
N THR A 86 -7.54 8.88 -17.62
CA THR A 86 -8.32 8.07 -16.68
C THR A 86 -7.47 6.94 -16.10
N GLY A 87 -7.50 6.75 -14.77
CA GLY A 87 -6.71 5.77 -14.00
C GLY A 87 -7.00 4.28 -14.25
N LYS A 88 -7.15 3.86 -15.51
CA LYS A 88 -7.38 2.47 -15.94
C LYS A 88 -6.09 1.71 -16.29
N GLU A 89 -5.01 2.40 -16.63
CA GLU A 89 -3.79 1.78 -17.17
C GLU A 89 -2.76 1.35 -16.11
N MET A 90 -2.94 1.73 -14.84
CA MET A 90 -1.99 1.41 -13.75
C MET A 90 -2.57 0.46 -12.69
N ALA A 91 -3.87 0.14 -12.78
CA ALA A 91 -4.55 -0.69 -11.80
C ALA A 91 -4.06 -2.14 -11.90
N GLY A 92 -3.58 -2.69 -10.78
CA GLY A 92 -3.14 -4.08 -10.67
C GLY A 92 -1.63 -4.26 -10.63
N ALA A 93 -0.84 -3.19 -10.78
CA ALA A 93 0.62 -3.27 -10.75
C ALA A 93 1.14 -3.70 -9.36
N LEU A 94 0.63 -3.07 -8.29
CA LEU A 94 0.99 -3.44 -6.91
C LEU A 94 0.57 -4.88 -6.62
N THR A 95 -0.66 -5.24 -7.03
CA THR A 95 -1.21 -6.58 -6.83
C THR A 95 -0.35 -7.64 -7.54
N SER A 96 0.07 -7.38 -8.78
CA SER A 96 0.94 -8.27 -9.54
C SER A 96 2.31 -8.45 -8.88
N ILE A 97 2.92 -7.35 -8.42
CA ILE A 97 4.21 -7.37 -7.72
C ILE A 97 4.11 -8.14 -6.40
N PHE A 98 3.04 -7.91 -5.63
CA PHE A 98 2.76 -8.63 -4.40
C PHE A 98 2.62 -10.14 -4.65
N ILE A 99 1.79 -10.55 -5.62
CA ILE A 99 1.60 -11.97 -5.99
C ILE A 99 2.92 -12.61 -6.40
N ASN A 100 3.74 -11.90 -7.18
CA ASN A 100 5.05 -12.40 -7.58
C ASN A 100 5.96 -12.61 -6.36
N ALA A 101 6.06 -11.62 -5.48
CA ALA A 101 6.92 -11.68 -4.29
C ALA A 101 6.57 -12.86 -3.36
N ILE A 102 5.28 -13.11 -3.09
CA ILE A 102 4.85 -14.22 -2.22
C ILE A 102 5.03 -15.59 -2.89
N LYS A 103 4.97 -15.67 -4.23
CA LYS A 103 5.18 -16.92 -4.97
C LYS A 103 6.65 -17.31 -5.05
N THR A 104 7.54 -16.33 -5.20
CA THR A 104 8.99 -16.57 -5.37
C THR A 104 9.72 -16.78 -4.05
N THR A 105 9.14 -16.32 -2.94
CA THR A 105 9.80 -16.33 -1.64
C THR A 105 8.90 -16.99 -0.58
N PRO A 106 8.98 -18.32 -0.42
CA PRO A 106 8.29 -19.02 0.66
C PRO A 106 8.73 -18.49 2.03
N GLN A 107 7.81 -18.42 2.99
CA GLN A 107 8.08 -17.95 4.36
C GLN A 107 8.72 -16.54 4.38
N ILE A 108 8.08 -15.59 3.69
CA ILE A 108 8.56 -14.21 3.65
C ILE A 108 8.05 -13.41 4.86
N THR A 109 8.94 -12.66 5.52
CA THR A 109 8.57 -11.70 6.57
C THR A 109 7.99 -10.42 5.96
N TYR A 110 7.19 -9.64 6.69
CA TYR A 110 6.64 -8.38 6.16
C TYR A 110 7.72 -7.38 5.69
N GLY A 111 8.83 -7.24 6.42
CA GLY A 111 9.94 -6.36 6.05
C GLY A 111 10.60 -6.82 4.75
N HIS A 112 10.87 -8.12 4.62
CA HIS A 112 11.38 -8.70 3.38
C HIS A 112 10.40 -8.56 2.21
N LEU A 113 9.09 -8.75 2.44
CA LEU A 113 8.05 -8.57 1.42
C LEU A 113 8.08 -7.14 0.87
N LEU A 114 8.04 -6.13 1.74
CA LEU A 114 8.14 -4.73 1.33
C LEU A 114 9.40 -4.44 0.52
N ARG A 115 10.55 -4.96 0.96
CA ARG A 115 11.82 -4.79 0.25
C ARG A 115 11.79 -5.40 -1.14
N VAL A 116 11.28 -6.62 -1.29
CA VAL A 116 11.17 -7.31 -2.60
C VAL A 116 10.22 -6.55 -3.52
N MET A 117 9.08 -6.11 -2.99
CA MET A 117 8.12 -5.32 -3.76
C MET A 117 8.75 -4.00 -4.23
N GLN A 118 9.43 -3.27 -3.35
CA GLN A 118 10.11 -2.01 -3.70
C GLN A 118 11.19 -2.23 -4.77
N GLN A 119 11.99 -3.30 -4.66
CA GLN A 119 13.00 -3.63 -5.67
C GLN A 119 12.38 -3.91 -7.05
N GLN A 120 11.22 -4.57 -7.11
CA GLN A 120 10.52 -4.81 -8.37
C GLN A 120 9.94 -3.52 -8.97
N ILE A 121 9.40 -2.64 -8.13
CA ILE A 121 8.94 -1.30 -8.52
C ILE A 121 10.10 -0.49 -9.10
N ASP A 122 11.22 -0.41 -8.39
CA ASP A 122 12.41 0.35 -8.81
C ASP A 122 13.00 -0.21 -10.12
N ALA A 123 13.04 -1.53 -10.27
CA ALA A 123 13.51 -2.19 -11.50
C ALA A 123 12.59 -1.89 -12.69
N ALA A 124 11.27 -1.94 -12.51
CA ALA A 124 10.30 -1.59 -13.54
C ALA A 124 10.44 -0.12 -13.97
N ASN A 125 10.66 0.78 -13.00
CA ASN A 125 10.90 2.20 -13.25
C ASN A 125 12.18 2.43 -14.05
N THR A 126 13.25 1.70 -13.71
CA THR A 126 14.55 1.81 -14.38
C THR A 126 14.53 1.24 -15.80
N ALA A 127 13.89 0.08 -15.99
CA ALA A 127 13.75 -0.57 -17.30
C ALA A 127 12.90 0.26 -18.27
N GLY A 128 11.87 0.94 -17.77
CA GLY A 128 11.05 1.89 -18.53
C GLY A 128 11.84 3.10 -19.05
N CYS A 129 12.95 3.48 -18.40
CA CYS A 129 13.80 4.60 -18.82
C CYS A 129 14.78 4.27 -19.96
N LEU A 130 15.14 3.00 -20.17
CA LEU A 130 16.26 2.63 -21.04
C LEU A 130 15.90 2.31 -22.50
N ASN A 131 14.61 2.23 -22.86
CA ASN A 131 14.20 1.66 -24.16
C ASN A 131 13.27 2.51 -25.06
N ALA A 132 13.18 3.86 -24.94
CA ALA A 132 12.16 4.55 -25.75
C ALA A 132 12.24 6.07 -25.99
N ARG A 133 12.91 6.52 -27.06
CA ARG A 133 12.64 7.86 -27.64
C ARG A 133 11.22 8.00 -28.21
N ILE A 134 10.53 6.89 -28.53
CA ILE A 134 9.19 6.88 -29.14
C ILE A 134 8.07 6.69 -28.10
N LEU A 135 8.28 5.87 -27.06
CA LEU A 135 7.34 5.75 -25.93
C LEU A 135 7.41 6.97 -24.99
N ASN A 136 8.45 7.80 -25.07
CA ASN A 136 8.60 9.07 -24.35
C ASN A 136 7.53 10.14 -24.62
N ARG A 137 6.55 9.90 -25.51
CA ARG A 137 5.37 10.77 -25.69
C ARG A 137 4.09 10.22 -25.07
N ILE A 138 3.98 8.89 -24.94
CA ILE A 138 2.81 8.19 -24.36
C ILE A 138 3.04 7.92 -22.87
N PHE A 139 4.29 7.64 -22.47
CA PHE A 139 4.67 7.22 -21.11
C PHE A 139 5.30 8.36 -20.28
N ARG A 140 4.98 9.63 -20.57
CA ARG A 140 5.53 10.82 -19.88
C ARG A 140 5.15 10.99 -18.40
N ARG A 141 4.56 9.99 -17.73
CA ARG A 141 4.19 10.13 -16.32
C ARG A 141 4.71 8.95 -15.52
N LYS A 142 5.97 9.11 -15.13
CA LYS A 142 6.69 8.47 -14.03
C LYS A 142 5.79 7.61 -13.13
N PHE A 143 5.83 6.29 -13.36
CA PHE A 143 5.45 5.29 -12.37
C PHE A 143 6.39 5.50 -11.19
N ILE A 144 5.95 6.07 -10.06
CA ILE A 144 6.54 5.75 -8.76
C ILE A 144 5.39 5.72 -7.77
N GLN A 145 4.87 4.51 -7.57
CA GLN A 145 4.06 4.19 -6.40
C GLN A 145 5.01 3.50 -5.42
N GLU A 146 5.19 4.00 -4.20
CA GLU A 146 5.89 3.26 -3.15
C GLU A 146 4.93 2.24 -2.52
N ALA A 147 5.43 1.05 -2.19
CA ALA A 147 4.64 0.09 -1.42
C ALA A 147 4.59 0.56 0.05
N GLN A 148 3.39 0.84 0.54
CA GLN A 148 3.16 1.25 1.92
C GLN A 148 2.53 0.12 2.72
N LEU A 149 3.03 -0.10 3.94
CA LEU A 149 2.45 -1.02 4.92
C LEU A 149 1.77 -0.22 6.03
N SER A 150 0.54 -0.57 6.36
CA SER A 150 -0.16 -0.04 7.53
C SER A 150 -0.83 -1.15 8.33
N SER A 151 -1.05 -0.91 9.63
CA SER A 151 -1.63 -1.92 10.52
C SER A 151 -2.40 -1.32 11.69
N SER A 152 -3.37 -2.08 12.21
CA SER A 152 -4.08 -1.75 13.45
C SER A 152 -3.18 -1.79 14.69
N GLU A 153 -2.08 -2.54 14.66
CA GLU A 153 -1.10 -2.65 15.75
C GLU A 153 0.34 -2.61 15.21
N ALA A 154 1.28 -2.12 16.01
CA ALA A 154 2.70 -2.23 15.70
C ALA A 154 3.19 -3.66 15.99
N PHE A 155 4.05 -4.19 15.12
CA PHE A 155 4.71 -5.48 15.29
C PHE A 155 6.11 -5.47 14.66
N ASP A 156 6.96 -6.42 15.00
CA ASP A 156 8.26 -6.55 14.37
C ASP A 156 8.12 -7.14 12.95
N VAL A 157 8.35 -6.29 11.94
CA VAL A 157 8.18 -6.67 10.53
C VAL A 157 9.25 -7.65 10.04
N HIS A 158 10.40 -7.74 10.74
CA HIS A 158 11.53 -8.59 10.36
C HIS A 158 11.42 -10.00 10.94
N SER A 159 10.59 -10.20 11.97
CA SER A 159 10.32 -11.52 12.55
C SER A 159 8.92 -12.05 12.26
N ARG A 160 7.94 -11.19 11.96
CA ARG A 160 6.57 -11.63 11.62
C ARG A 160 6.50 -12.12 10.18
N PHE A 161 6.18 -13.40 10.00
CA PHE A 161 5.93 -13.98 8.68
C PHE A 161 4.59 -13.53 8.10
N PHE A 162 4.58 -13.35 6.78
CA PHE A 162 3.36 -13.20 6.02
C PHE A 162 2.73 -14.58 5.79
N GLU A 163 1.46 -14.71 6.15
CA GLU A 163 0.66 -15.94 6.09
C GLU A 163 -0.73 -15.58 5.58
N LEU A 164 -1.26 -16.35 4.61
CA LEU A 164 -2.62 -16.22 4.08
C LEU A 164 -3.60 -17.12 4.83
#